data_AF-A0A2D7XJB7-F1
#
_entry.id   AF-A0A2D7XJB7-F1
#
_cell.length_a   1.000
_cell.length_b   1.000
_cell.length_c   1.000
_cell.angle_alpha   90.00
_cell.angle_beta   90.00
_cell.angle_gamma   90.00
#
_symmetry.space_group_name_H-M   'P 1'
#
loop_
_entity.id
_entity.type
_entity.pdbx_description
1 polymer ?
#
loop_
_entity_poly.entity_id
_entity_poly.type
_entity_poly.pdbx_seq_one_letter_code
_entity_poly.pdbx_strand_id
1 'polypeptide(L)'
;MHSEVPNAEDLPTTHVPLPSWVNQAAKRESISNLPLGPSDYFHQRRGPKDPLPKRSDATPTQDIKARQRGTIIHLLLEGLAGLEAEYYETTARQFLMHYPDMEVEHEQIISEVIKLLENPDLQMLFGPHSRAEVPIGGRVLMPGGDQQLFSGRIDRYVELPEAILIADYKTTRHPPSPDDPIETDIAVQLEIYRKLVTAACPGKEVRCAIVWTTGPYYRAVTSEELETAWKKIN
;
A
#
# COMPACT_ATOMS: atom_id res chain seq x y z
N MET A 1 9.31 -0.73 79.59
CA MET A 1 9.14 -1.28 78.25
C MET A 1 9.37 -0.13 77.26
N HIS A 2 10.63 0.15 76.95
CA HIS A 2 11.01 1.09 75.89
C HIS A 2 11.74 0.26 74.84
N SER A 3 11.15 0.19 73.64
CA SER A 3 11.72 -0.49 72.48
C SER A 3 12.52 0.54 71.69
N GLU A 4 13.84 0.46 71.75
CA GLU A 4 14.72 1.15 70.80
C GLU A 4 14.59 0.48 69.43
N VAL A 5 14.42 1.30 68.40
CA VAL A 5 14.40 0.88 67.00
C VAL A 5 15.86 0.71 66.55
N PRO A 6 16.27 -0.39 65.91
CA PRO A 6 17.63 -0.51 65.41
C PRO A 6 17.85 0.46 64.25
N ASN A 7 18.95 1.18 64.32
CA ASN A 7 19.43 2.12 63.30
C ASN A 7 19.61 1.38 61.96
N ALA A 8 19.09 1.95 60.87
CA ALA A 8 19.32 1.41 59.53
C ALA A 8 20.81 1.56 59.18
N GLU A 9 21.53 0.45 59.11
CA GLU A 9 22.91 0.43 58.61
C GLU A 9 22.93 0.86 57.14
N ASP A 10 23.70 1.91 56.86
CA ASP A 10 24.02 2.36 55.51
C ASP A 10 24.69 1.22 54.73
N LEU A 11 23.98 0.69 53.72
CA LEU A 11 24.55 -0.25 52.77
C LEU A 11 25.66 0.45 51.97
N PRO A 12 26.86 -0.16 51.83
CA PRO A 12 27.95 0.46 51.09
C PRO A 12 27.56 0.63 49.62
N THR A 13 27.44 1.89 49.20
CA THR A 13 27.25 2.26 47.79
C THR A 13 28.57 2.04 47.05
N THR A 14 28.77 0.82 46.53
CA THR A 14 29.84 0.56 45.56
C THR A 14 29.55 1.35 44.30
N HIS A 15 30.29 2.44 44.09
CA HIS A 15 30.22 3.27 42.89
C HIS A 15 30.82 2.51 41.71
N VAL A 16 29.99 1.71 41.02
CA VAL A 16 30.40 1.03 39.79
C VAL A 16 30.63 2.09 38.72
N PRO A 17 31.85 2.19 38.12
CA PRO A 17 32.09 3.15 37.07
C PRO A 17 31.19 2.85 35.88
N LEU A 18 30.51 3.89 35.38
CA LEU A 18 29.59 3.75 34.26
C LEU A 18 30.36 3.23 33.04
N PRO A 19 29.78 2.27 32.28
CA PRO A 19 30.34 1.84 31.02
C PRO A 19 30.57 3.03 30.07
N SER A 20 31.64 2.97 29.28
CA SER A 20 32.04 4.05 28.39
C SER A 20 30.96 4.47 27.38
N TRP A 21 30.07 3.55 27.00
CA TRP A 21 28.95 3.82 26.08
C TRP A 21 27.92 4.80 26.65
N VAL A 22 27.83 4.96 27.98
CA VAL A 22 26.87 5.88 28.63
C VAL A 22 27.17 7.34 28.29
N ASN A 23 28.44 7.68 28.09
CA ASN A 23 28.88 9.03 27.72
C ASN A 23 29.11 9.17 26.21
N GLN A 24 28.81 8.13 25.43
CA GLN A 24 28.98 8.15 23.99
C GLN A 24 27.71 8.70 23.36
N ALA A 25 27.84 9.79 22.59
CA ALA A 25 26.70 10.33 21.86
C ALA A 25 26.12 9.25 20.94
N ALA A 26 24.81 8.98 21.08
CA ALA A 26 24.13 8.03 20.21
C ALA A 26 24.29 8.44 18.75
N LYS A 27 24.48 7.47 17.84
CA LYS A 27 24.44 7.75 16.40
C LYS A 27 23.09 8.42 16.11
N ARG A 28 23.12 9.55 15.40
CA ARG A 28 21.91 10.23 14.95
C ARG A 28 21.05 9.24 14.18
N GLU A 29 19.84 9.00 14.65
CA GLU A 29 18.82 8.34 13.84
C GLU A 29 18.59 9.22 12.60
N SER A 30 18.94 8.70 11.42
CA SER A 30 18.61 9.38 10.18
C SER A 30 17.13 9.15 9.89
N ILE A 31 16.43 10.19 9.43
CA ILE A 31 15.03 10.11 8.96
C ILE A 31 14.89 9.02 7.87
N SER A 32 15.99 8.68 7.19
CA SER A 32 16.14 7.58 6.22
C SER A 32 15.87 6.16 6.77
N ASN A 33 15.84 5.96 8.09
CA ASN A 33 15.54 4.66 8.70
C ASN A 33 14.05 4.45 9.03
N LEU A 34 13.20 5.48 8.94
CA LEU A 34 11.76 5.27 9.04
C LEU A 34 11.26 4.62 7.73
N PRO A 35 10.49 3.53 7.80
CA PRO A 35 9.96 2.91 6.61
C PRO A 35 8.99 3.86 5.92
N LEU A 36 9.18 4.03 4.61
CA LEU A 36 8.31 4.83 3.75
C LEU A 36 7.28 3.93 3.06
N GLY A 37 6.03 4.36 2.99
CA GLY A 37 5.03 3.72 2.14
C GLY A 37 5.39 3.91 0.67
N PRO A 38 5.29 2.88 -0.20
CA PRO A 38 5.54 3.04 -1.63
C PRO A 38 4.67 4.13 -2.29
N SER A 39 3.41 4.25 -1.89
CA SER A 39 2.51 5.35 -2.30
C SER A 39 2.93 6.71 -1.75
N ASP A 40 3.53 6.75 -0.56
CA ASP A 40 3.94 7.98 0.12
C ASP A 40 5.24 8.57 -0.45
N TYR A 41 5.97 7.80 -1.27
CA TYR A 41 7.25 8.21 -1.85
C TYR A 41 7.19 9.59 -2.51
N PHE A 42 6.16 9.84 -3.32
CA PHE A 42 5.94 11.16 -3.92
C PHE A 42 5.27 12.15 -2.98
N HIS A 43 4.35 11.72 -2.12
CA HIS A 43 3.66 12.63 -1.20
C HIS A 43 4.63 13.37 -0.27
N GLN A 44 5.69 12.70 0.19
CA GLN A 44 6.71 13.32 1.06
C GLN A 44 7.78 14.11 0.28
N ARG A 45 7.96 13.84 -1.01
CA ARG A 45 8.97 14.49 -1.86
C ARG A 45 8.41 15.58 -2.78
N ARG A 46 7.10 15.84 -2.76
CA ARG A 46 6.47 16.93 -3.51
C ARG A 46 7.10 18.26 -3.15
N GLY A 47 7.81 18.86 -4.10
CA GLY A 47 8.27 20.24 -4.00
C GLY A 47 7.14 21.23 -4.27
N PRO A 48 7.29 22.52 -3.91
CA PRO A 48 6.30 23.57 -4.22
C PRO A 48 5.98 23.74 -5.71
N LYS A 49 6.84 23.19 -6.58
CA LYS A 49 6.73 23.25 -8.04
C LYS A 49 6.10 22.01 -8.67
N ASP A 50 5.89 20.94 -7.90
CA ASP A 50 5.30 19.72 -8.45
C ASP A 50 3.81 19.93 -8.72
N PRO A 51 3.28 19.40 -9.84
CA PRO A 51 1.85 19.47 -10.12
C PRO A 51 1.07 18.85 -8.95
N LEU A 52 0.19 19.63 -8.33
CA LEU A 52 -0.78 19.09 -7.39
C LEU A 52 -1.57 17.97 -8.09
N PRO A 53 -2.03 16.93 -7.37
CA PRO A 53 -2.97 15.99 -7.96
C PRO A 53 -4.12 16.81 -8.53
N LYS A 54 -4.58 16.51 -9.74
CA LYS A 54 -5.71 17.23 -10.36
C LYS A 54 -6.82 17.28 -9.32
N ARG A 55 -7.03 18.45 -8.70
CA ARG A 55 -8.13 18.63 -7.76
C ARG A 55 -9.39 18.43 -8.58
N SER A 56 -10.23 17.51 -8.14
CA SER A 56 -11.62 17.46 -8.57
C SER A 56 -12.21 18.86 -8.33
N ASP A 57 -13.02 19.36 -9.26
CA ASP A 57 -13.85 20.57 -9.06
C ASP A 57 -14.95 20.34 -7.99
N ALA A 58 -14.75 19.36 -7.11
CA ALA A 58 -15.71 18.88 -6.15
C ALA A 58 -15.56 19.62 -4.82
N THR A 59 -16.67 19.72 -4.09
CA THR A 59 -16.64 20.29 -2.74
C THR A 59 -15.88 19.38 -1.78
N PRO A 60 -15.35 19.89 -0.64
CA PRO A 60 -14.66 19.07 0.35
C PRO A 60 -15.46 17.84 0.81
N THR A 61 -16.79 17.98 0.92
CA THR A 61 -17.69 16.89 1.26
C THR A 61 -17.78 15.82 0.18
N GLN A 62 -17.77 16.22 -1.10
CA GLN A 62 -17.75 15.28 -2.23
C GLN A 62 -16.42 14.53 -2.31
N ASP A 63 -15.30 15.18 -1.99
CA ASP A 63 -13.98 14.52 -1.92
C ASP A 63 -13.90 13.48 -0.80
N ILE A 64 -14.49 13.76 0.37
CA ILE A 64 -14.55 12.81 1.49
C ILE A 64 -15.37 11.57 1.08
N LYS A 65 -16.57 11.79 0.51
CA LYS A 65 -17.42 10.68 0.03
C LYS A 65 -16.75 9.86 -1.06
N ALA A 66 -16.05 10.49 -2.00
CA ALA A 66 -15.32 9.78 -3.05
C ALA A 66 -14.20 8.88 -2.50
N ARG A 67 -13.46 9.37 -1.49
CA ARG A 67 -12.42 8.55 -0.81
C ARG A 67 -13.02 7.39 -0.04
N GLN A 68 -14.11 7.62 0.67
CA GLN A 68 -14.82 6.57 1.40
C GLN A 68 -15.36 5.51 0.45
N ARG A 69 -15.98 5.92 -0.65
CA ARG A 69 -16.42 5.03 -1.73
C ARG A 69 -15.28 4.16 -2.26
N GLY A 70 -14.14 4.77 -2.57
CA GLY A 70 -12.96 4.04 -3.05
C GLY A 70 -12.48 2.99 -2.04
N THR A 71 -12.45 3.38 -0.76
CA THR A 71 -12.08 2.47 0.34
C THR A 71 -13.04 1.28 0.44
N ILE A 72 -14.35 1.52 0.35
CA ILE A 72 -15.38 0.48 0.38
C ILE A 72 -15.22 -0.50 -0.78
N ILE A 73 -15.04 0.01 -2.01
CA ILE A 73 -14.84 -0.83 -3.19
C ILE A 73 -13.60 -1.71 -3.03
N HIS A 74 -12.51 -1.14 -2.51
CA HIS A 74 -11.27 -1.87 -2.26
C HIS A 74 -11.48 -3.02 -1.26
N LEU A 75 -12.11 -2.73 -0.12
CA LEU A 75 -12.40 -3.72 0.92
C LEU A 75 -13.33 -4.84 0.42
N LEU A 76 -14.33 -4.49 -0.39
CA LEU A 76 -15.21 -5.47 -1.01
C LEU A 76 -14.44 -6.36 -2.00
N LEU A 77 -13.57 -5.81 -2.86
CA LEU A 77 -12.76 -6.61 -3.78
C LEU A 77 -11.78 -7.53 -3.03
N GLU A 78 -11.20 -7.06 -1.93
CA GLU A 78 -10.37 -7.88 -1.03
C GLU A 78 -11.18 -9.04 -0.45
N GLY A 79 -12.29 -8.74 0.23
CA GLY A 79 -13.04 -9.70 1.01
C GLY A 79 -13.84 -10.69 0.17
N LEU A 80 -14.38 -10.27 -0.97
CA LEU A 80 -15.24 -11.12 -1.79
C LEU A 80 -14.47 -12.09 -2.69
N ALA A 81 -13.26 -11.76 -3.11
CA ALA A 81 -12.51 -12.57 -4.09
C ALA A 81 -12.19 -14.01 -3.64
N GLY A 82 -12.31 -14.32 -2.33
CA GLY A 82 -12.14 -15.68 -1.81
C GLY A 82 -13.44 -16.48 -1.68
N LEU A 83 -14.58 -15.92 -2.07
CA LEU A 83 -15.90 -16.55 -1.93
C LEU A 83 -16.37 -17.16 -3.27
N GLU A 84 -17.32 -18.09 -3.18
CA GLU A 84 -18.06 -18.51 -4.38
C GLU A 84 -18.99 -17.38 -4.86
N ALA A 85 -19.16 -17.27 -6.18
CA ALA A 85 -19.89 -16.16 -6.80
C ALA A 85 -21.33 -15.99 -6.27
N GLU A 86 -21.98 -17.08 -5.86
CA GLU A 86 -23.33 -17.06 -5.25
C GLU A 86 -23.40 -16.26 -3.95
N TYR A 87 -22.28 -16.07 -3.23
CA TYR A 87 -22.22 -15.32 -1.99
C TYR A 87 -21.86 -13.84 -2.17
N TYR A 88 -21.42 -13.41 -3.36
CA TYR A 88 -20.91 -12.05 -3.59
C TYR A 88 -21.94 -10.99 -3.22
N GLU A 89 -23.15 -11.07 -3.76
CA GLU A 89 -24.17 -10.05 -3.56
C GLU A 89 -24.62 -10.00 -2.09
N THR A 90 -24.93 -11.16 -1.49
CA THR A 90 -25.40 -11.22 -0.10
C THR A 90 -24.35 -10.68 0.86
N THR A 91 -23.08 -11.04 0.67
CA THR A 91 -21.98 -10.58 1.52
C THR A 91 -21.71 -9.09 1.34
N ALA A 92 -21.73 -8.60 0.09
CA ALA A 92 -21.56 -7.17 -0.19
C ALA A 92 -22.65 -6.32 0.47
N ARG A 93 -23.91 -6.75 0.39
CA ARG A 93 -25.04 -6.10 1.05
C ARG A 93 -24.87 -6.03 2.57
N GLN A 94 -24.51 -7.15 3.20
CA GLN A 94 -24.26 -7.21 4.64
C GLN A 94 -23.12 -6.28 5.07
N PHE A 95 -22.02 -6.27 4.32
CA PHE A 95 -20.89 -5.37 4.57
C PHE A 95 -21.30 -3.89 4.51
N LEU A 96 -22.08 -3.52 3.49
CA LEU A 96 -22.50 -2.14 3.27
C LEU A 96 -23.46 -1.59 4.33
N MET A 97 -24.14 -2.46 5.10
CA MET A 97 -24.95 -2.03 6.25
C MET A 97 -24.13 -1.28 7.31
N HIS A 98 -22.81 -1.46 7.34
CA HIS A 98 -21.90 -0.71 8.22
C HIS A 98 -21.59 0.71 7.73
N TYR A 99 -22.10 1.11 6.56
CA TYR A 99 -21.88 2.41 5.91
C TYR A 99 -23.22 3.10 5.56
N PRO A 100 -24.03 3.49 6.56
CA PRO A 100 -25.37 4.06 6.35
C PRO A 100 -25.34 5.44 5.68
N ASP A 101 -24.24 6.17 5.80
CA ASP A 101 -24.02 7.47 5.14
C ASP A 101 -23.84 7.38 3.61
N MET A 102 -23.69 6.14 3.10
CA MET A 102 -23.55 5.81 1.69
C MET A 102 -24.71 4.96 1.15
N GLU A 103 -25.83 4.82 1.88
CA GLU A 103 -26.97 3.96 1.52
C GLU A 103 -27.46 4.16 0.07
N VAL A 104 -27.52 5.42 -0.38
CA VAL A 104 -27.94 5.77 -1.75
C VAL A 104 -27.01 5.19 -2.84
N GLU A 105 -25.75 4.91 -2.51
CA GLU A 105 -24.73 4.38 -3.44
C GLU A 105 -24.56 2.85 -3.33
N HIS A 106 -25.20 2.17 -2.37
CA HIS A 106 -24.97 0.74 -2.10
C HIS A 106 -25.19 -0.13 -3.34
N GLU A 107 -26.34 -0.02 -4.00
CA GLU A 107 -26.65 -0.81 -5.20
C GLU A 107 -25.63 -0.59 -6.32
N GLN A 108 -25.18 0.65 -6.50
CA GLN A 108 -24.19 0.98 -7.51
C GLN A 108 -22.84 0.36 -7.18
N ILE A 109 -22.40 0.47 -5.92
CA ILE A 109 -21.15 -0.13 -5.44
C ILE A 109 -21.18 -1.65 -5.61
N ILE A 110 -22.27 -2.31 -5.21
CA ILE A 110 -22.44 -3.77 -5.36
C ILE A 110 -22.33 -4.15 -6.84
N SER A 111 -23.08 -3.48 -7.71
CA SER A 111 -23.07 -3.77 -9.15
C SER A 111 -21.69 -3.59 -9.76
N GLU A 112 -20.95 -2.54 -9.40
CA GLU A 112 -19.59 -2.30 -9.90
C GLU A 112 -18.59 -3.36 -9.41
N VAL A 113 -18.65 -3.73 -8.13
CA VAL A 113 -17.77 -4.75 -7.55
C VAL A 113 -18.04 -6.11 -8.17
N ILE A 114 -19.30 -6.53 -8.31
CA ILE A 114 -19.64 -7.81 -8.92
C ILE A 114 -19.16 -7.84 -10.38
N LYS A 115 -19.38 -6.77 -11.15
CA LYS A 115 -18.87 -6.67 -12.53
C LYS A 115 -17.35 -6.81 -12.61
N LEU A 116 -16.61 -6.29 -11.64
CA LEU A 116 -15.16 -6.47 -11.56
C LEU A 116 -14.79 -7.92 -11.28
N LEU A 117 -15.42 -8.54 -10.27
CA LEU A 117 -15.17 -9.93 -9.87
C LEU A 117 -15.54 -10.94 -10.96
N GLU A 118 -16.56 -10.65 -11.77
CA GLU A 118 -17.03 -11.49 -12.87
C GLU A 118 -16.31 -11.17 -14.20
N ASN A 119 -15.49 -10.12 -14.27
CA ASN A 119 -14.79 -9.76 -15.50
C ASN A 119 -13.79 -10.88 -15.88
N PRO A 120 -13.92 -11.52 -17.06
CA PRO A 120 -13.01 -12.56 -17.52
C PRO A 120 -11.54 -12.15 -17.52
N ASP A 121 -11.25 -10.89 -17.89
CA ASP A 121 -9.88 -10.37 -17.98
C ASP A 121 -9.22 -10.20 -16.59
N LEU A 122 -10.04 -10.13 -15.54
CA LEU A 122 -9.58 -9.96 -14.16
C LEU A 122 -9.58 -11.27 -13.36
N GLN A 123 -10.11 -12.38 -13.90
CA GLN A 123 -10.24 -13.65 -13.18
C GLN A 123 -8.92 -14.13 -12.55
N MET A 124 -7.80 -13.90 -13.22
CA MET A 124 -6.48 -14.27 -12.69
C MET A 124 -6.14 -13.56 -11.36
N LEU A 125 -6.74 -12.41 -11.08
CA LEU A 125 -6.58 -11.65 -9.84
C LEU A 125 -7.46 -12.15 -8.70
N PHE A 126 -8.42 -13.03 -8.97
CA PHE A 126 -9.39 -13.53 -7.97
C PHE A 126 -9.33 -15.06 -7.80
N GLY A 127 -8.39 -15.73 -8.45
CA GLY A 127 -8.19 -17.17 -8.32
C GLY A 127 -7.49 -17.61 -7.02
N PRO A 128 -7.35 -18.93 -6.79
CA PRO A 128 -6.80 -19.49 -5.55
C PRO A 128 -5.31 -19.17 -5.29
N HIS A 129 -4.59 -18.75 -6.33
CA HIS A 129 -3.20 -18.29 -6.24
C HIS A 129 -3.07 -16.80 -5.91
N SER A 130 -4.21 -16.11 -5.77
CA SER A 130 -4.28 -14.69 -5.49
C SER A 130 -4.42 -14.43 -3.99
N ARG A 131 -3.67 -13.46 -3.50
CA ARG A 131 -3.73 -12.95 -2.13
C ARG A 131 -3.93 -11.46 -2.19
N ALA A 132 -4.93 -10.97 -1.46
CA ALA A 132 -5.08 -9.54 -1.26
C ALA A 132 -4.16 -9.04 -0.15
N GLU A 133 -3.80 -7.76 -0.23
CA GLU A 133 -3.18 -7.01 0.85
C GLU A 133 -1.91 -7.66 1.45
N VAL A 134 -1.03 -8.14 0.58
CA VAL A 134 0.19 -8.84 0.99
C VAL A 134 1.20 -7.83 1.56
N PRO A 135 1.62 -7.96 2.84
CA PRO A 135 2.62 -7.08 3.41
C PRO A 135 3.98 -7.30 2.73
N ILE A 136 4.67 -6.22 2.43
CA ILE A 136 6.00 -6.25 1.84
C ILE A 136 6.87 -5.14 2.43
N GLY A 137 8.14 -5.43 2.67
CA GLY A 137 9.07 -4.45 3.19
C GLY A 137 10.51 -4.84 2.90
N GLY A 138 11.38 -3.85 2.81
CA GLY A 138 12.78 -4.07 2.47
C GLY A 138 13.48 -2.79 2.05
N ARG A 139 14.79 -2.89 1.85
CA ARG A 139 15.60 -1.79 1.33
C ARG A 139 15.66 -1.86 -0.19
N VAL A 140 15.45 -0.72 -0.83
CA VAL A 140 15.55 -0.56 -2.29
C VAL A 140 16.66 0.44 -2.59
N LEU A 141 17.54 0.08 -3.52
CA LEU A 141 18.55 0.98 -4.06
C LEU A 141 17.87 2.03 -4.96
N MET A 142 17.89 3.28 -4.51
CA MET A 142 17.35 4.41 -5.26
C MET A 142 18.29 4.83 -6.40
N PRO A 143 17.77 5.49 -7.46
CA PRO A 143 18.62 5.98 -8.56
C PRO A 143 19.77 6.89 -8.13
N GLY A 144 19.56 7.69 -7.08
CA GLY A 144 20.60 8.54 -6.48
C GLY A 144 21.68 7.80 -5.67
N GLY A 145 21.60 6.48 -5.57
CA GLY A 145 22.60 5.63 -4.89
C GLY A 145 22.29 5.29 -3.43
N ASP A 146 21.31 5.96 -2.82
CA ASP A 146 20.92 5.70 -1.43
C ASP A 146 20.05 4.45 -1.28
N GLN A 147 20.16 3.77 -0.14
CA GLN A 147 19.27 2.66 0.24
C GLN A 147 18.08 3.19 1.04
N GLN A 148 16.88 3.17 0.44
CA GLN A 148 15.65 3.58 1.10
C GLN A 148 14.93 2.37 1.69
N LEU A 149 14.53 2.45 2.97
CA LEU A 149 13.66 1.44 3.59
C LEU A 149 12.20 1.73 3.19
N PHE A 150 11.54 0.73 2.64
CA PHE A 150 10.11 0.75 2.32
C PHE A 150 9.36 -0.29 3.13
N SER A 151 8.12 0.02 3.47
CA SER A 151 7.14 -0.92 4.04
C SER A 151 5.77 -0.56 3.53
N GLY A 152 5.02 -1.54 3.04
CA GLY A 152 3.70 -1.32 2.46
C GLY A 152 2.91 -2.62 2.30
N ARG A 153 1.82 -2.52 1.56
CA ARG A 153 0.92 -3.63 1.25
C ARG A 153 0.63 -3.62 -0.24
N ILE A 154 0.72 -4.79 -0.86
CA ILE A 154 0.38 -4.99 -2.26
C ILE A 154 -1.10 -5.36 -2.31
N ASP A 155 -1.92 -4.53 -2.96
CA ASP A 155 -3.37 -4.72 -3.04
C ASP A 155 -3.73 -6.10 -3.55
N ARG A 156 -3.07 -6.55 -4.63
CA ARG A 156 -3.19 -7.92 -5.13
C ARG A 156 -1.86 -8.53 -5.54
N TYR A 157 -1.60 -9.72 -5.02
CA TYR A 157 -0.43 -10.54 -5.33
C TYR A 157 -0.89 -11.91 -5.83
N VAL A 158 -0.51 -12.29 -7.03
CA VAL A 158 -0.83 -13.59 -7.63
C VAL A 158 0.46 -14.37 -7.85
N GLU A 159 0.55 -15.53 -7.20
CA GLU A 159 1.73 -16.39 -7.30
C GLU A 159 1.53 -17.50 -8.33
N LEU A 160 2.15 -17.38 -9.51
CA LEU A 160 2.17 -18.42 -10.53
C LEU A 160 3.46 -19.25 -10.42
N PRO A 161 3.57 -20.39 -11.14
CA PRO A 161 4.77 -21.22 -11.07
C PRO A 161 6.03 -20.49 -11.57
N GLU A 162 5.95 -19.78 -12.70
CA GLU A 162 7.09 -19.10 -13.32
C GLU A 162 7.12 -17.56 -13.11
N ALA A 163 6.02 -16.99 -12.61
CA ALA A 163 5.87 -15.54 -12.49
C ALA A 163 5.08 -15.15 -11.24
N ILE A 164 5.23 -13.88 -10.86
CA ILE A 164 4.40 -13.22 -9.87
C ILE A 164 3.74 -12.03 -10.57
N LEU A 165 2.42 -11.92 -10.47
CA LEU A 165 1.70 -10.71 -10.88
C LEU A 165 1.34 -9.91 -9.64
N ILE A 166 1.71 -8.64 -9.63
CA ILE A 166 1.22 -7.67 -8.66
C ILE A 166 0.28 -6.68 -9.36
N ALA A 167 -0.84 -6.37 -8.71
CA ALA A 167 -1.78 -5.37 -9.19
C ALA A 167 -2.13 -4.38 -8.07
N ASP A 168 -2.31 -3.12 -8.44
CA ASP A 168 -2.77 -2.01 -7.58
C ASP A 168 -4.13 -1.52 -8.09
N TYR A 169 -5.04 -1.23 -7.17
CA TYR A 169 -6.40 -0.79 -7.47
C TYR A 169 -6.53 0.73 -7.37
N LYS A 170 -6.99 1.36 -8.44
CA LYS A 170 -7.19 2.82 -8.50
C LYS A 170 -8.67 3.16 -8.66
N THR A 171 -9.20 3.83 -7.65
CA THR A 171 -10.60 4.32 -7.61
C THR A 171 -10.70 5.77 -8.11
N THR A 172 -9.97 6.10 -9.17
CA THR A 172 -9.95 7.46 -9.75
C THR A 172 -11.22 7.69 -10.58
N ARG A 173 -11.78 8.91 -10.54
CA ARG A 173 -13.05 9.25 -11.20
C ARG A 173 -12.96 9.37 -12.72
N HIS A 174 -11.77 9.73 -13.21
CA HIS A 174 -11.45 9.82 -14.63
C HIS A 174 -10.22 8.94 -14.88
N PRO A 175 -10.40 7.64 -15.16
CA PRO A 175 -9.27 6.82 -15.56
C PRO A 175 -8.65 7.38 -16.84
N PRO A 176 -7.32 7.26 -17.01
CA PRO A 176 -6.68 7.59 -18.27
C PRO A 176 -7.20 6.69 -19.40
N SER A 177 -7.10 7.17 -20.64
CA SER A 177 -7.35 6.33 -21.81
C SER A 177 -6.37 5.14 -21.82
N PRO A 178 -6.74 3.96 -22.35
CA PRO A 178 -5.81 2.84 -22.50
C PRO A 178 -4.47 3.21 -23.14
N ASP A 179 -4.49 4.16 -24.09
CA ASP A 179 -3.31 4.63 -24.85
C ASP A 179 -2.51 5.74 -24.14
N ASP A 180 -3.01 6.29 -23.04
CA ASP A 180 -2.31 7.35 -22.32
C ASP A 180 -1.05 6.80 -21.62
N PRO A 181 0.02 7.59 -21.46
CA PRO A 181 1.16 7.17 -20.65
C PRO A 181 0.74 6.99 -19.19
N ILE A 182 1.28 5.97 -18.52
CA ILE A 182 1.11 5.76 -17.08
C ILE A 182 1.64 6.98 -16.30
N GLU A 183 0.90 7.40 -15.27
CA GLU A 183 1.34 8.46 -14.37
C GLU A 183 2.64 8.07 -13.66
N THR A 184 3.58 9.00 -13.56
CA THR A 184 4.95 8.70 -13.10
C THR A 184 4.96 8.21 -11.64
N ASP A 185 4.09 8.75 -10.80
CA ASP A 185 3.95 8.36 -9.40
C ASP A 185 3.46 6.92 -9.24
N ILE A 186 2.44 6.53 -10.02
CA ILE A 186 1.93 5.15 -10.05
C ILE A 186 3.01 4.19 -10.58
N ALA A 187 3.69 4.54 -11.68
CA ALA A 187 4.73 3.70 -12.26
C ALA A 187 5.90 3.45 -11.29
N VAL A 188 6.33 4.48 -10.56
CA VAL A 188 7.40 4.34 -9.55
C VAL A 188 6.91 3.54 -8.34
N GLN A 189 5.67 3.74 -7.88
CA GLN A 189 5.09 2.93 -6.81
C GLN A 189 5.12 1.44 -7.18
N LEU A 190 4.69 1.10 -8.39
CA LEU A 190 4.75 -0.27 -8.91
C LEU A 190 6.18 -0.78 -9.05
N GLU A 191 7.14 0.06 -9.47
CA GLU A 191 8.54 -0.35 -9.55
C GLU A 191 9.13 -0.64 -8.16
N ILE A 192 8.76 0.13 -7.13
CA ILE A 192 9.17 -0.15 -5.74
C ILE A 192 8.67 -1.54 -5.33
N TYR A 193 7.38 -1.83 -5.55
CA TYR A 193 6.83 -3.15 -5.29
C TYR A 193 7.51 -4.24 -6.11
N ARG A 194 7.73 -4.02 -7.42
CA ARG A 194 8.43 -4.96 -8.31
C ARG A 194 9.80 -5.32 -7.75
N LYS A 195 10.60 -4.32 -7.35
CA LYS A 195 11.93 -4.52 -6.77
C LYS A 195 11.89 -5.28 -5.45
N LEU A 196 10.97 -4.91 -4.55
CA LEU A 196 10.83 -5.60 -3.25
C LEU A 196 10.43 -7.07 -3.43
N VAL A 197 9.47 -7.35 -4.30
CA VAL A 197 9.02 -8.72 -4.60
C VAL A 197 10.12 -9.50 -5.32
N THR A 198 10.84 -8.89 -6.25
CA THR A 198 11.96 -9.54 -6.96
C THR A 198 13.06 -9.95 -5.97
N ALA A 199 13.35 -9.12 -4.97
CA ALA A 199 14.31 -9.44 -3.91
C ALA A 199 13.80 -10.56 -2.98
N ALA A 200 12.50 -10.59 -2.68
CA ALA A 200 11.88 -11.60 -1.83
C ALA A 200 11.69 -12.96 -2.52
N CYS A 201 11.50 -12.98 -3.83
CA CYS A 201 11.22 -14.18 -4.62
C CYS A 201 12.17 -14.31 -5.82
N PRO A 202 13.47 -14.61 -5.62
CA PRO A 202 14.42 -14.75 -6.70
C PRO A 202 14.01 -15.85 -7.70
N GLY A 203 14.19 -15.59 -8.99
CA GLY A 203 13.97 -16.58 -10.05
C GLY A 203 12.55 -16.60 -10.65
N LYS A 204 11.62 -15.79 -10.14
CA LYS A 204 10.32 -15.56 -10.79
C LYS A 204 10.30 -14.19 -11.46
N GLU A 205 9.71 -14.11 -12.64
CA GLU A 205 9.43 -12.82 -13.30
C GLU A 205 8.35 -12.07 -12.52
N VAL A 206 8.57 -10.80 -12.18
CA VAL A 206 7.54 -9.98 -11.51
C VAL A 206 6.90 -9.03 -12.52
N ARG A 207 5.61 -9.26 -12.80
CA ARG A 207 4.77 -8.44 -13.68
C ARG A 207 3.89 -7.51 -12.87
N CYS A 208 3.61 -6.33 -13.40
CA CYS A 208 2.81 -5.32 -12.73
C CYS A 208 1.57 -4.96 -13.56
N ALA A 209 0.47 -4.68 -12.88
CA ALA A 209 -0.75 -4.19 -13.51
C ALA A 209 -1.44 -3.14 -12.64
N ILE A 210 -2.33 -2.38 -13.27
CA ILE A 210 -3.26 -1.47 -12.59
C ILE A 210 -4.67 -1.90 -12.96
N VAL A 211 -5.57 -1.87 -11.98
CA VAL A 211 -7.01 -2.02 -12.22
C VAL A 211 -7.71 -0.75 -11.79
N TRP A 212 -8.36 -0.08 -12.75
CA TRP A 212 -9.26 1.02 -12.44
C TRP A 212 -10.65 0.47 -12.17
N THR A 213 -11.23 0.83 -11.02
CA THR A 213 -12.54 0.34 -10.61
C THR A 213 -13.68 1.13 -11.27
N THR A 214 -13.43 2.38 -11.67
CA THR A 214 -14.38 3.22 -12.41
C THR A 214 -14.27 2.90 -13.90
N GLY A 215 -15.08 1.97 -14.41
CA GLY A 215 -14.93 1.42 -15.76
C GLY A 215 -13.83 0.34 -15.75
N PRO A 216 -14.18 -0.93 -15.48
CA PRO A 216 -13.26 -1.99 -15.06
C PRO A 216 -12.17 -2.24 -16.10
N TYR A 217 -11.07 -1.49 -15.99
CA TYR A 217 -10.00 -1.48 -16.96
C TYR A 217 -8.75 -2.05 -16.32
N TYR A 218 -8.28 -3.16 -16.91
CA TYR A 218 -7.00 -3.76 -16.62
C TYR A 218 -5.94 -3.20 -17.57
N ARG A 219 -4.80 -2.77 -17.02
CA ARG A 219 -3.62 -2.44 -17.82
C ARG A 219 -2.40 -3.15 -17.26
N ALA A 220 -1.79 -4.00 -18.09
CA ALA A 220 -0.44 -4.45 -17.84
C ALA A 220 0.53 -3.27 -17.98
N VAL A 221 1.44 -3.12 -17.03
CA VAL A 221 2.49 -2.11 -17.06
C VAL A 221 3.80 -2.79 -17.43
N THR A 222 4.40 -2.35 -18.53
CA THR A 222 5.61 -2.97 -19.05
C THR A 222 6.83 -2.66 -18.16
N SER A 223 7.80 -3.58 -18.13
CA SER A 223 9.08 -3.34 -17.45
C SER A 223 9.77 -2.08 -17.96
N GLU A 224 9.63 -1.76 -19.25
CA GLU A 224 10.21 -0.56 -19.85
C GLU A 224 9.56 0.73 -19.31
N GLU A 225 8.24 0.78 -19.18
CA GLU A 225 7.52 1.91 -18.58
C GLU A 225 7.96 2.13 -17.12
N LEU A 226 8.05 1.05 -16.35
CA LEU A 226 8.48 1.09 -14.95
C LEU A 226 9.92 1.58 -14.82
N GLU A 227 10.85 1.04 -15.61
CA GLU A 227 12.25 1.43 -15.58
C GLU A 227 12.49 2.86 -16.07
N THR A 228 11.71 3.29 -17.06
CA THR A 228 11.75 4.66 -17.56
C THR A 228 11.28 5.64 -16.50
N ALA A 229 10.18 5.35 -15.79
CA ALA A 229 9.72 6.16 -14.67
C ALA A 229 10.74 6.16 -13.51
N TRP A 230 11.32 5.00 -13.21
CA TRP A 230 12.36 4.84 -12.18
C TRP A 230 13.62 5.67 -12.46
N LYS A 231 14.03 5.81 -13.72
CA LYS A 231 15.21 6.64 -14.06
C LYS A 231 14.94 8.14 -13.92
N LYS A 232 13.68 8.57 -14.02
CA LYS A 232 13.28 9.99 -13.99
C LYS A 232 13.25 10.61 -12.60
N ILE A 233 13.25 9.80 -11.52
CA ILE A 233 13.25 10.32 -10.14
C ILE A 233 14.64 10.72 -9.63
N ASN A 234 15.64 10.76 -10.51
CA ASN A 234 17.02 11.18 -10.22
C ASN A 234 17.23 12.67 -10.54
#